data_AF-A0A1H5YS76-F1
#
_entry.id   AF-A0A1H5YS76-F1
#
_cell.length_a   1.000
_cell.length_b   1.000
_cell.length_c   1.000
_cell.angle_alpha   90.00
_cell.angle_beta   90.00
_cell.angle_gamma   90.00
#
_symmetry.space_group_name_H-M   'P 1'
#
loop_
_entity.id
_entity.type
_entity.pdbx_description
1 polymer ?
#
loop_
_entity_poly.entity_id
_entity_poly.type
_entity_poly.pdbx_seq_one_letter_code
_entity_poly.pdbx_strand_id
1 'polypeptide(L)'
;MDGLKDTIGKKPNDLNGVLFLIGVQELGKGTKTFSKEQKQDLMHIAVCKVLSYAGFYELDFVDQEGWPHWKLIKELPHFDLLDQEKLLKIQVLEYFEKEYQIEI
;
A
#
# COMPACT_ATOMS: atom_id res chain seq x y z
N MET A 1 -12.15 -12.93 -21.29
CA MET A 1 -11.77 -11.78 -20.44
C MET A 1 -10.97 -12.36 -19.26
N ASP A 2 -9.79 -12.91 -19.55
CA ASP A 2 -9.09 -13.84 -18.64
C ASP A 2 -7.61 -13.48 -18.49
N GLY A 3 -7.28 -12.18 -18.49
CA GLY A 3 -5.92 -11.70 -18.23
C GLY A 3 -5.64 -11.37 -16.76
N LEU A 4 -6.69 -11.24 -15.93
CA LEU A 4 -6.56 -10.71 -14.56
C LEU A 4 -6.70 -11.77 -13.46
N LYS A 5 -7.27 -12.94 -13.76
CA LYS A 5 -7.54 -13.98 -12.75
C LYS A 5 -6.29 -14.71 -12.27
N ASP A 6 -5.27 -14.88 -13.11
CA ASP A 6 -4.04 -15.58 -12.72
C ASP A 6 -3.05 -14.70 -11.92
N THR A 7 -3.22 -13.37 -11.93
CA THR A 7 -2.42 -12.50 -11.05
C THR A 7 -3.08 -12.33 -9.68
N ILE A 8 -4.39 -12.61 -9.57
CA ILE A 8 -5.21 -12.45 -8.36
C ILE A 8 -5.81 -13.82 -7.96
N GLY A 9 -4.98 -14.86 -8.04
CA GLY A 9 -5.34 -16.23 -7.72
C GLY A 9 -5.48 -16.44 -6.21
N LYS A 10 -6.63 -16.03 -5.65
CA LYS A 10 -7.34 -16.47 -4.44
C LYS A 10 -8.07 -15.26 -3.86
N LYS A 11 -9.36 -15.40 -3.51
CA LYS A 11 -10.00 -14.48 -2.57
C LYS A 11 -9.42 -14.76 -1.18
N PRO A 12 -8.48 -13.92 -0.72
CA PRO A 12 -8.65 -13.19 0.53
C PRO A 12 -8.50 -11.68 0.27
N ASN A 13 -9.60 -10.95 0.50
CA ASN A 13 -9.73 -9.49 0.69
C ASN A 13 -9.24 -8.57 -0.45
N ASP A 14 -10.19 -7.84 -1.06
CA ASP A 14 -9.98 -6.75 -2.04
C ASP A 14 -8.87 -5.76 -1.63
N LEU A 15 -8.63 -5.63 -0.33
CA LEU A 15 -7.59 -4.82 0.28
C LEU A 15 -6.18 -5.07 -0.29
N ASN A 16 -5.73 -6.32 -0.47
CA ASN A 16 -4.37 -6.57 -0.93
C ASN A 16 -4.16 -6.13 -2.39
N GLY A 17 -5.19 -6.30 -3.23
CA GLY A 17 -5.16 -5.80 -4.61
C GLY A 17 -5.11 -4.27 -4.64
N VAL A 18 -5.90 -3.62 -3.77
CA VAL A 18 -5.91 -2.16 -3.64
C VAL A 18 -4.57 -1.64 -3.13
N LEU A 19 -4.00 -2.23 -2.07
CA LEU A 19 -2.67 -1.87 -1.57
C LEU A 19 -1.61 -2.03 -2.65
N PHE A 20 -1.64 -3.12 -3.42
CA PHE A 20 -0.71 -3.29 -4.53
C PHE A 20 -0.82 -2.15 -5.56
N LEU A 21 -2.05 -1.76 -5.93
CA LEU A 21 -2.28 -0.64 -6.85
C LEU A 21 -1.79 0.70 -6.28
N ILE A 22 -2.03 0.96 -4.99
CA ILE A 22 -1.51 2.14 -4.28
C ILE A 22 0.03 2.14 -4.35
N GLY A 23 0.67 1.00 -4.05
CA GLY A 23 2.13 0.89 -4.13
C GLY A 23 2.68 1.20 -5.52
N VAL A 24 2.01 0.70 -6.57
CA VAL A 24 2.40 0.98 -7.96
C VAL A 24 2.23 2.46 -8.31
N GLN A 25 1.16 3.09 -7.81
CA GLN A 25 0.89 4.51 -7.99
C GLN A 25 1.95 5.36 -7.29
N GLU A 26 2.26 5.08 -6.02
CA GLU A 26 3.28 5.80 -5.25
C GLU A 26 4.69 5.64 -5.82
N LEU A 27 4.99 4.49 -6.42
CA LEU A 27 6.26 4.30 -7.12
C LEU A 27 6.36 5.18 -8.39
N GLY A 28 5.24 5.64 -8.95
CA GLY A 28 5.21 6.56 -10.09
C GLY A 28 5.74 5.99 -11.42
N LYS A 29 6.11 4.70 -11.46
CA LYS A 29 6.73 4.05 -12.64
C LYS A 29 5.73 3.46 -13.64
N GLY A 30 4.43 3.63 -13.39
CA GLY A 30 3.35 3.10 -14.22
C GLY A 30 3.26 1.57 -14.22
N THR A 31 2.52 1.01 -15.17
CA THR A 31 2.32 -0.44 -15.29
C THR A 31 3.57 -1.12 -15.84
N LYS A 32 4.37 -1.71 -14.96
CA LYS A 32 5.49 -2.59 -15.31
C LYS A 32 5.29 -3.98 -14.74
N THR A 33 5.96 -4.97 -15.33
CA THR A 33 6.03 -6.32 -14.77
C THR A 33 6.98 -6.31 -13.59
N PHE A 34 6.44 -6.41 -12.37
CA PHE A 34 7.22 -6.47 -11.14
C PHE A 34 7.61 -7.91 -10.81
N SER A 35 8.86 -8.11 -10.35
CA SER A 35 9.32 -9.39 -9.79
C SER A 35 8.55 -9.73 -8.50
N LYS A 36 8.67 -10.97 -8.01
CA LYS A 36 8.03 -11.36 -6.74
C LYS A 36 8.47 -10.49 -5.57
N GLU A 37 9.76 -10.16 -5.50
CA GLU A 37 10.34 -9.30 -4.46
C GLU A 37 9.82 -7.87 -4.60
N GLN A 38 9.85 -7.31 -5.80
CA GLN A 38 9.30 -5.97 -6.06
C GLN A 38 7.81 -5.87 -5.72
N LYS A 39 7.04 -6.95 -5.89
CA LYS A 39 5.64 -6.97 -5.45
C LYS A 39 5.53 -6.87 -3.94
N GLN A 40 6.43 -7.49 -3.18
CA GLN A 40 6.48 -7.36 -1.72
C GLN A 40 6.90 -5.95 -1.30
N ASP A 41 7.87 -5.36 -1.99
CA ASP A 41 8.30 -3.99 -1.75
C ASP A 41 7.17 -2.99 -2.02
N LEU A 42 6.41 -3.18 -3.11
CA LEU A 42 5.23 -2.37 -3.43
C LEU A 42 4.15 -2.47 -2.35
N MET A 43 3.92 -3.66 -1.81
CA MET A 43 2.99 -3.85 -0.69
C MET A 43 3.47 -3.08 0.54
N HIS A 44 4.79 -3.09 0.80
CA HIS A 44 5.37 -2.35 1.92
C HIS A 44 5.23 -0.85 1.73
N ILE A 45 5.51 -0.32 0.54
CA ILE A 45 5.30 1.10 0.21
C ILE A 45 3.86 1.50 0.45
N ALA A 46 2.90 0.70 -0.03
CA ALA A 46 1.49 0.97 0.14
C ALA A 46 1.10 1.06 1.62
N VAL A 47 1.53 0.07 2.42
CA VAL A 47 1.26 0.03 3.87
C VAL A 47 1.88 1.24 4.57
N CYS A 48 3.14 1.57 4.27
CA CYS A 48 3.81 2.73 4.86
C CYS A 48 3.11 4.03 4.46
N LYS A 49 2.72 4.19 3.19
CA LYS A 49 1.99 5.36 2.71
C LYS A 49 0.66 5.52 3.42
N VAL A 50 -0.18 4.48 3.48
CA VAL A 50 -1.49 4.61 4.13
C VAL A 50 -1.32 4.85 5.64
N LEU A 51 -0.39 4.17 6.31
CA LEU A 51 -0.12 4.39 7.74
C LEU A 51 0.59 5.71 8.05
N SER A 52 1.18 6.37 7.04
CA SER A 52 1.72 7.72 7.21
C SER A 52 0.63 8.75 7.51
N TYR A 53 -0.60 8.53 7.02
CA TYR A 53 -1.73 9.41 7.33
C TYR A 53 -2.16 9.34 8.79
N ALA A 54 -2.07 8.17 9.42
CA ALA A 54 -2.21 8.00 10.86
C ALA A 54 -0.95 8.43 11.67
N GLY A 55 0.10 8.91 11.01
CA GLY A 55 1.32 9.42 11.65
C GLY A 55 2.25 8.33 12.20
N PHE A 56 2.19 7.10 11.67
CA PHE A 56 3.13 6.04 12.06
C PHE A 56 4.42 6.06 11.26
N TYR A 57 4.32 6.44 9.98
CA TYR A 57 5.44 6.51 9.06
C TYR A 57 5.59 7.92 8.48
N GLU A 58 6.83 8.28 8.16
CA GLU A 58 7.15 9.49 7.42
C GLU A 58 8.08 9.13 6.26
N LEU A 59 7.94 9.82 5.13
CA LEU A 59 8.82 9.64 3.99
C LEU A 59 10.21 10.19 4.36
N ASP A 60 11.24 9.34 4.32
CA ASP A 60 12.61 9.71 4.68
C ASP A 60 13.35 10.23 3.44
N PHE A 61 13.49 9.37 2.43
CA PHE A 61 14.09 9.73 1.15
C PHE A 61 13.60 8.81 0.03
N VAL A 62 13.83 9.23 -1.21
CA VAL A 62 13.64 8.39 -2.40
C VAL A 62 15.01 8.02 -2.92
N ASP A 63 15.26 6.74 -3.14
CA ASP A 63 16.56 6.28 -3.63
C ASP A 63 16.79 6.60 -5.11
N GLN A 64 17.99 6.31 -5.61
CA GLN A 64 18.37 6.56 -7.01
C GLN A 64 17.56 5.74 -8.01
N GLU A 65 16.99 4.62 -7.57
CA GLU A 65 16.10 3.82 -8.38
C GLU A 65 14.67 4.37 -8.37
N GLY A 66 14.34 5.34 -7.51
CA GLY A 66 13.02 5.95 -7.40
C GLY A 66 12.10 5.25 -6.41
N TRP A 67 12.63 4.40 -5.52
CA TRP A 67 11.83 3.76 -4.47
C TRP A 67 11.76 4.65 -3.22
N PRO A 68 10.55 4.95 -2.70
CA PRO A 68 10.39 5.70 -1.47
C PRO A 68 10.72 4.84 -0.25
N HIS A 69 11.63 5.34 0.59
CA HIS A 69 11.97 4.75 1.88
C HIS A 69 11.24 5.49 2.99
N TRP A 70 10.62 4.71 3.87
CA TRP A 70 9.78 5.23 4.95
C TRP A 70 10.42 4.94 6.29
N LYS A 71 10.37 5.93 7.18
CA LYS A 71 10.85 5.82 8.55
C LYS A 71 9.68 5.68 9.51
N LEU A 72 9.75 4.69 10.39
CA LEU A 72 8.81 4.54 11.48
C LEU A 72 9.08 5.65 12.52
N ILE A 73 8.13 6.57 12.68
CA ILE A 73 8.21 7.69 13.62
C ILE A 73 7.47 7.41 14.93
N LYS A 74 6.56 6.44 14.92
CA LYS A 74 5.78 6.04 16.10
C LYS A 74 5.66 4.52 16.16
N GLU A 75 5.81 3.96 17.35
CA GLU A 75 5.61 2.52 17.55
C GLU A 75 4.18 2.12 17.20
N LEU A 76 4.06 1.11 16.33
CA LEU A 76 2.78 0.49 16.03
C LEU A 76 2.34 -0.28 17.28
N PRO A 77 1.13 -0.05 17.80
CA PRO A 77 0.63 -0.88 18.89
C PRO A 77 0.49 -2.32 18.39
N HIS A 78 0.56 -3.28 19.31
CA HIS A 78 0.34 -4.68 18.96
C HIS A 78 -1.10 -4.86 18.46
N PHE A 79 -1.23 -5.20 17.17
CA PHE A 79 -2.50 -5.55 16.55
C PHE A 79 -2.59 -7.07 16.42
N ASP A 80 -3.78 -7.61 16.60
CA ASP A 80 -4.09 -8.93 16.06
C ASP A 80 -4.31 -8.83 14.54
N LEU A 81 -4.39 -9.97 13.86
CA LEU A 81 -4.55 -10.01 12.41
C LEU A 81 -5.84 -9.30 11.93
N LEU A 82 -6.88 -9.31 12.76
CA LEU A 82 -8.19 -8.76 12.41
C LEU A 82 -8.20 -7.23 12.53
N ASP A 83 -7.56 -6.69 13.58
CA ASP A 83 -7.39 -5.27 13.79
C ASP A 83 -6.40 -4.65 12.81
N GLN A 84 -5.35 -5.38 12.42
CA GLN A 84 -4.45 -4.95 11.35
C GLN A 84 -5.20 -4.82 10.02
N GLU A 85 -6.08 -5.79 9.68
CA GLU A 85 -6.88 -5.72 8.45
C GLU A 85 -7.86 -4.54 8.47
N LYS A 86 -8.54 -4.29 9.61
CA LYS A 86 -9.44 -3.15 9.77
C LYS A 86 -8.72 -1.82 9.64
N LEU A 87 -7.57 -1.67 10.31
CA LEU A 87 -6.76 -0.46 10.25
C LEU A 87 -6.36 -0.15 8.81
N LEU A 88 -5.84 -1.14 8.10
CA LEU A 88 -5.45 -0.98 6.69
C LEU A 88 -6.64 -0.58 5.82
N LYS A 89 -7.83 -1.15 6.02
CA LYS A 89 -9.03 -0.73 5.28
C LYS A 89 -9.38 0.73 5.52
N ILE A 90 -9.39 1.18 6.78
CA ILE A 90 -9.70 2.57 7.13
C ILE A 90 -8.67 3.51 6.49
N GLN A 91 -7.39 3.18 6.60
CA GLN A 91 -6.31 4.02 6.06
C GLN A 91 -6.28 4.04 4.53
N VAL A 92 -6.68 2.95 3.87
CA VAL A 92 -6.89 2.91 2.43
C VAL A 92 -8.04 3.83 2.00
N LEU A 93 -9.16 3.85 2.73
CA LEU A 93 -10.25 4.79 2.44
C LEU A 93 -9.77 6.23 2.59
N GLU A 94 -9.05 6.54 3.68
CA GLU A 94 -8.47 7.87 3.91
C GLU A 94 -7.49 8.28 2.79
N TYR A 95 -6.70 7.33 2.26
CA TYR A 95 -5.86 7.56 1.09
C TYR A 95 -6.68 8.00 -0.13
N PHE A 96 -7.79 7.31 -0.44
CA PHE A 96 -8.63 7.67 -1.58
C PHE A 96 -9.36 9.00 -1.39
N GLU A 97 -9.84 9.29 -0.18
CA GLU A 97 -10.44 10.58 0.15
C GLU A 97 -9.44 11.73 -0.05
N LYS A 98 -8.19 11.57 0.43
CA LYS A 98 -7.17 12.61 0.34
C LYS A 98 -6.60 12.81 -1.06
N GLU A 99 -6.28 11.73 -1.77
CA GLU A 99 -5.61 11.79 -3.07
C GLU A 99 -6.59 12.00 -4.24
N TYR A 100 -7.85 11.56 -4.10
CA TYR A 100 -8.84 11.61 -5.18
C TYR A 100 -10.09 12.44 -4.86
N GLN A 101 -10.17 13.08 -3.68
CA GLN A 101 -11.33 13.89 -3.25
C GLN A 101 -12.67 13.16 -3.40
N ILE A 102 -12.66 11.84 -3.19
CA ILE A 102 -13.86 11.02 -3.24
C ILE A 102 -14.54 11.15 -1.88
N GLU A 103 -15.76 11.70 -1.82
CA GLU A 103 -16.61 11.56 -0.63
C GLU A 103 -17.11 10.12 -0.58
N ILE A 104 -16.66 9.33 0.40
CA ILE A 104 -17.07 7.93 0.63
C ILE A 104 -18.06 7.85 1.80
#